data_AF-A0A1F4GFS1-F1
#
_entry.id   AF-A0A1F4GFS1-F1
#
_cell.length_a   1.000
_cell.length_b   1.000
_cell.length_c   1.000
_cell.angle_alpha   90.00
_cell.angle_beta   90.00
_cell.angle_gamma   90.00
#
_symmetry.space_group_name_H-M   'P 1'
#
loop_
_entity.id
_entity.type
_entity.pdbx_description
1 polymer ?
#
loop_
_entity_poly.entity_id
_entity_poly.type
_entity_poly.pdbx_seq_one_letter_code
_entity_poly.pdbx_strand_id
1 'polypeptide(L)'
;MQGQRQHFKRRRMVLGAAGLFLAAMPLLAQSAAPRTVLIVGDSLSAEYGLARGAGWVALLEARLAKQGIEARVVNASISGETTSGGRTRLPALLKQHRPTHVVIELGGNDALRGFPIRSTQDNLQAMTQASQAAGAKVLLVGMQVPPNYGKRYADDFAAAFGRVAQERKVALVPFLLKGVADRADAREWFQGDGIHPLAKAHPVMLDNVWSGLKPLL
;
A
#
# COMPACT_ATOMS: atom_id res chain seq x y z
N MET A 1 -44.55 -71.63 -52.67
CA MET A 1 -45.39 -70.69 -51.88
C MET A 1 -45.30 -71.14 -50.43
N GLN A 2 -44.42 -70.51 -49.63
CA GLN A 2 -44.76 -69.48 -48.64
C GLN A 2 -45.75 -69.97 -47.56
N GLY A 3 -45.30 -69.95 -46.30
CA GLY A 3 -46.12 -70.20 -45.12
C GLY A 3 -45.30 -70.21 -43.83
N GLN A 4 -44.66 -69.07 -43.53
CA GLN A 4 -43.83 -68.88 -42.34
C GLN A 4 -44.64 -68.87 -41.04
N ARG A 5 -44.01 -69.46 -40.01
CA ARG A 5 -44.34 -69.40 -38.58
C ARG A 5 -44.41 -67.96 -38.08
N GLN A 6 -45.34 -67.67 -37.17
CA GLN A 6 -45.22 -66.51 -36.27
C GLN A 6 -45.28 -66.94 -34.81
N HIS A 7 -44.13 -66.84 -34.14
CA HIS A 7 -43.97 -66.97 -32.70
C HIS A 7 -44.31 -65.65 -32.01
N PHE A 8 -45.10 -65.76 -30.94
CA PHE A 8 -45.49 -64.73 -30.00
C PHE A 8 -44.26 -64.09 -29.32
N LYS A 9 -43.99 -62.81 -29.56
CA LYS A 9 -42.92 -62.06 -28.85
C LYS A 9 -43.47 -61.41 -27.57
N ARG A 10 -43.01 -61.87 -26.41
CA ARG A 10 -43.19 -61.20 -25.12
C ARG A 10 -42.42 -59.87 -25.11
N ARG A 11 -43.11 -58.75 -24.91
CA ARG A 11 -42.49 -57.45 -24.61
C ARG A 11 -41.97 -57.47 -23.16
N ARG A 12 -40.66 -57.33 -22.98
CA ARG A 12 -40.05 -56.94 -21.70
C ARG A 12 -39.72 -55.45 -21.77
N MET A 13 -40.39 -54.68 -20.92
CA MET A 13 -40.14 -53.26 -20.72
C MET A 13 -38.91 -53.14 -19.80
N VAL A 14 -37.83 -52.55 -20.28
CA VAL A 14 -36.65 -52.22 -19.47
C VAL A 14 -36.79 -50.75 -19.10
N LEU A 15 -37.04 -50.45 -17.81
CA LEU A 15 -36.92 -49.09 -17.29
C LEU A 15 -35.42 -48.74 -17.23
N GLY A 16 -34.99 -47.80 -18.06
CA GLY A 16 -33.67 -47.20 -17.97
C GLY A 16 -33.66 -46.13 -16.88
N ALA A 17 -32.92 -46.35 -15.80
CA ALA A 17 -32.61 -45.30 -14.82
C ALA A 17 -31.49 -44.42 -15.39
N ALA A 18 -31.84 -43.22 -15.87
CA ALA A 18 -30.88 -42.21 -16.27
C ALA A 18 -30.29 -41.55 -15.01
N GLY A 19 -29.10 -41.97 -14.61
CA GLY A 19 -28.34 -41.30 -13.54
C GLY A 19 -27.81 -39.95 -14.03
N LEU A 20 -28.27 -38.86 -13.43
CA LEU A 20 -27.66 -37.54 -13.57
C LEU A 20 -26.30 -37.55 -12.85
N PHE A 21 -25.21 -37.69 -13.61
CA PHE A 21 -23.87 -37.35 -13.11
C PHE A 21 -23.72 -35.82 -13.18
N LEU A 22 -23.95 -35.13 -12.07
CA LEU A 22 -23.44 -33.76 -11.89
C LEU A 22 -21.91 -33.84 -11.75
N ALA A 23 -21.19 -33.58 -12.84
CA ALA A 23 -19.77 -33.33 -12.78
C ALA A 23 -19.56 -31.98 -12.06
N ALA A 24 -19.17 -32.04 -10.79
CA ALA A 24 -18.69 -30.88 -10.06
C ALA A 24 -17.36 -30.43 -10.71
N MET A 25 -17.41 -29.42 -11.58
CA MET A 25 -16.19 -28.77 -12.05
C MET A 25 -15.55 -28.03 -10.87
N PRO A 26 -14.31 -28.36 -10.48
CA PRO A 26 -13.62 -27.58 -9.48
C PRO A 26 -13.43 -26.16 -10.04
N LEU A 27 -14.03 -25.16 -9.39
CA LEU A 27 -13.62 -23.78 -9.56
C LEU A 27 -12.15 -23.72 -9.13
N LEU A 28 -11.25 -23.71 -10.11
CA LEU A 28 -9.87 -23.34 -9.88
C LEU A 28 -9.90 -21.90 -9.35
N ALA A 29 -9.69 -21.75 -8.04
CA ALA A 29 -9.45 -20.47 -7.43
C ALA A 29 -8.25 -19.86 -8.15
N GLN A 30 -8.51 -18.86 -8.98
CA GLN A 30 -7.48 -18.13 -9.69
C GLN A 30 -6.70 -17.38 -8.62
N SER A 31 -5.53 -17.91 -8.23
CA SER A 31 -4.68 -17.23 -7.26
C SER A 31 -4.33 -15.88 -7.86
N ALA A 32 -4.83 -14.81 -7.25
CA ALA A 32 -4.50 -13.46 -7.68
C ALA A 32 -2.97 -13.34 -7.60
N ALA A 33 -2.34 -12.79 -8.65
CA ALA A 33 -0.90 -12.61 -8.65
C ALA A 33 -0.47 -11.87 -7.36
N PRO A 34 0.61 -12.31 -6.69
CA PRO A 34 0.99 -11.78 -5.39
C PRO A 34 1.20 -10.28 -5.45
N ARG A 35 0.54 -9.54 -4.56
CA ARG A 35 0.63 -8.08 -4.53
C ARG A 35 2.05 -7.67 -4.15
N THR A 36 2.57 -6.61 -4.74
CA THR A 36 3.83 -6.01 -4.31
C THR A 36 3.56 -4.58 -3.86
N VAL A 37 3.86 -4.30 -2.60
CA VAL A 37 3.73 -2.99 -1.96
C VAL A 37 5.12 -2.37 -1.85
N LEU A 38 5.40 -1.38 -2.70
CA LEU A 38 6.65 -0.62 -2.67
C LEU A 38 6.50 0.59 -1.75
N ILE A 39 7.34 0.69 -0.72
CA ILE A 39 7.43 1.86 0.14
C ILE A 39 8.60 2.72 -0.35
N VAL A 40 8.32 3.95 -0.76
CA VAL A 40 9.31 4.97 -1.11
C VAL A 40 9.20 6.09 -0.09
N GLY A 41 10.04 6.03 0.94
CA GLY A 41 10.04 7.01 2.01
C GLY A 41 11.41 7.41 2.52
N ASP A 42 11.45 8.05 3.69
CA ASP A 42 12.69 8.53 4.30
C ASP A 42 13.05 7.78 5.60
N SER A 43 13.71 8.45 6.55
CA SER A 43 14.14 7.87 7.83
C SER A 43 12.96 7.34 8.66
N LEU A 44 11.77 7.93 8.52
CA LEU A 44 10.55 7.49 9.22
C LEU A 44 10.11 6.09 8.79
N SER A 45 10.47 5.69 7.57
CA SER A 45 10.18 4.40 6.97
C SER A 45 11.40 3.47 6.93
N ALA A 46 12.60 3.99 7.17
CA ALA A 46 13.87 3.26 7.09
C ALA A 46 14.40 2.71 8.44
N GLU A 47 13.59 2.69 9.50
CA GLU A 47 13.97 2.20 10.84
C GLU A 47 15.14 2.99 11.47
N TYR A 48 15.25 4.29 11.18
CA TYR A 48 16.35 5.12 11.69
C TYR A 48 16.42 5.11 13.22
N GLY A 49 17.58 4.70 13.76
CA GLY A 49 17.82 4.64 15.21
C GLY A 49 17.08 3.50 15.92
N LEU A 50 16.46 2.58 15.19
CA LEU A 50 15.72 1.46 15.76
C LEU A 50 16.43 0.11 15.54
N ALA A 51 16.06 -0.87 16.36
CA ALA A 51 16.35 -2.26 16.06
C ALA A 51 15.59 -2.68 14.78
N ARG A 52 16.24 -3.50 13.96
CA ARG A 52 15.64 -4.04 12.73
C ARG A 52 14.35 -4.79 13.04
N GLY A 53 13.30 -4.54 12.28
CA GLY A 53 11.99 -5.17 12.46
C GLY A 53 11.05 -4.42 13.41
N ALA A 54 11.51 -3.35 14.06
CA ALA A 54 10.69 -2.54 14.96
C ALA A 54 9.95 -1.40 14.23
N GLY A 55 10.31 -1.10 12.97
CA GLY A 55 9.69 -0.03 12.21
C GLY A 55 8.33 -0.40 11.65
N TRP A 56 7.55 0.63 11.31
CA TRP A 56 6.16 0.47 10.86
C TRP A 56 6.04 -0.37 9.59
N VAL A 57 7.05 -0.34 8.71
CA VAL A 57 7.08 -1.15 7.48
C VAL A 57 7.25 -2.64 7.78
N ALA A 58 8.10 -3.01 8.73
CA ALA A 58 8.22 -4.40 9.18
C ALA A 58 6.94 -4.87 9.90
N LEU A 59 6.35 -3.99 10.71
CA LEU A 59 5.06 -4.25 11.34
C LEU A 59 3.93 -4.39 10.31
N LEU A 60 3.99 -3.67 9.18
CA LEU A 60 3.05 -3.84 8.06
C LEU A 60 3.16 -5.23 7.46
N GLU A 61 4.37 -5.71 7.18
CA GLU A 61 4.60 -7.06 6.65
C GLU A 61 4.02 -8.13 7.59
N ALA A 62 4.29 -8.02 8.89
CA ALA A 62 3.72 -8.91 9.90
C ALA A 62 2.18 -8.85 9.95
N ARG A 63 1.60 -7.65 9.82
CA ARG A 63 0.13 -7.46 9.80
C ARG A 63 -0.53 -8.09 8.58
N LEU A 64 0.10 -7.95 7.40
CA LEU A 64 -0.39 -8.57 6.16
C LEU A 64 -0.41 -10.08 6.28
N ALA A 65 0.68 -10.69 6.76
CA ALA A 65 0.77 -12.12 7.00
C ALA A 65 -0.29 -12.60 8.01
N LYS A 66 -0.46 -11.87 9.13
CA LYS A 66 -1.46 -12.19 10.15
C LYS A 66 -2.90 -12.14 9.62
N GLN A 67 -3.19 -11.29 8.63
CA GLN A 67 -4.51 -11.19 8.01
C GLN A 67 -4.68 -12.11 6.79
N GLY A 68 -3.70 -12.94 6.46
CA GLY A 68 -3.75 -13.82 5.29
C GLY A 68 -3.77 -13.06 3.96
N ILE A 69 -3.23 -11.83 3.94
CA ILE A 69 -3.16 -11.02 2.71
C ILE A 69 -1.84 -11.35 2.01
N GLU A 70 -1.92 -12.00 0.85
CA GLU A 70 -0.76 -12.32 0.02
C GLU A 70 -0.19 -11.05 -0.64
N ALA A 71 0.73 -10.41 0.08
CA ALA A 71 1.44 -9.22 -0.37
C ALA A 71 2.91 -9.24 0.10
N ARG A 72 3.82 -8.99 -0.84
CA ARG A 72 5.24 -8.73 -0.55
C ARG A 72 5.43 -7.23 -0.31
N VAL A 73 6.10 -6.89 0.80
CA VAL A 73 6.52 -5.52 1.07
C VAL A 73 7.95 -5.31 0.58
N VAL A 74 8.19 -4.22 -0.15
CA VAL A 74 9.53 -3.78 -0.57
C VAL A 74 9.78 -2.41 0.05
N ASN A 75 10.65 -2.36 1.06
CA ASN A 75 11.04 -1.09 1.67
C ASN A 75 12.24 -0.50 0.91
N ALA A 76 12.01 0.55 0.13
CA ALA A 76 13.04 1.26 -0.64
C ALA A 76 13.43 2.61 -0.01
N SER A 77 13.04 2.83 1.24
CA SER A 77 13.22 4.09 1.96
C SER A 77 14.69 4.36 2.30
N ILE A 78 15.09 5.63 2.26
CA ILE A 78 16.45 6.07 2.62
C ILE A 78 16.40 7.24 3.60
N SER A 79 17.11 7.11 4.72
CA SER A 79 17.23 8.19 5.70
C SER A 79 17.75 9.49 5.07
N GLY A 80 17.03 10.59 5.30
CA GLY A 80 17.36 11.91 4.75
C GLY A 80 16.95 12.12 3.29
N GLU A 81 16.18 11.21 2.70
CA GLU A 81 15.69 11.33 1.34
C GLU A 81 14.68 12.50 1.20
N THR A 82 14.78 13.19 0.07
CA THR A 82 13.89 14.30 -0.30
C THR A 82 13.00 13.87 -1.46
N THR A 83 11.93 14.63 -1.74
CA THR A 83 11.07 14.33 -2.90
C THR A 83 11.82 14.33 -4.24
N SER A 84 12.85 15.17 -4.38
CA SER A 84 13.73 15.19 -5.56
C SER A 84 14.51 13.88 -5.74
N GLY A 85 15.09 13.36 -4.64
CA GLY A 85 15.78 12.08 -4.63
C GLY A 85 14.86 10.91 -4.94
N GLY A 86 13.69 10.88 -4.28
CA GLY A 86 12.64 9.89 -4.53
C GLY A 86 12.18 9.89 -5.99
N ARG A 87 11.91 11.06 -6.56
CA ARG A 87 11.54 11.23 -7.98
C ARG A 87 12.61 10.66 -8.92
N THR A 88 13.87 10.91 -8.62
CA THR A 88 15.00 10.44 -9.45
C THR A 88 15.11 8.91 -9.45
N ARG A 89 14.90 8.27 -8.31
CA ARG A 89 15.08 6.82 -8.15
C ARG A 89 13.85 5.99 -8.52
N LEU A 90 12.65 6.58 -8.43
CA LEU A 90 11.39 5.86 -8.61
C LEU A 90 11.29 5.08 -9.94
N PRO A 91 11.67 5.61 -11.12
CA PRO A 91 11.55 4.86 -12.37
C PRO A 91 12.29 3.51 -12.37
N ALA A 92 13.48 3.46 -11.77
CA ALA A 92 14.25 2.23 -11.64
C ALA A 92 13.55 1.23 -10.69
N LEU A 93 13.04 1.72 -9.55
CA LEU A 93 12.29 0.90 -8.58
C LEU A 93 11.02 0.31 -9.20
N LEU A 94 10.27 1.11 -9.96
CA LEU A 94 9.06 0.66 -10.67
C LEU A 94 9.38 -0.44 -11.67
N LYS A 95 10.44 -0.27 -12.47
CA LYS A 95 10.88 -1.29 -13.45
C LYS A 95 11.34 -2.58 -12.77
N GLN A 96 12.10 -2.46 -11.69
CA GLN A 96 12.69 -3.59 -10.97
C GLN A 96 11.62 -4.42 -10.23
N HIS A 97 10.72 -3.76 -9.52
CA HIS A 97 9.79 -4.43 -8.60
C HIS A 97 8.40 -4.66 -9.17
N ARG A 98 8.02 -3.96 -10.24
CA ARG A 98 6.68 -3.99 -10.86
C ARG A 98 5.56 -3.98 -9.80
N PRO A 99 5.54 -2.98 -8.90
CA PRO A 99 4.63 -2.97 -7.77
C PRO A 99 3.18 -2.84 -8.22
N THR A 100 2.26 -3.47 -7.50
CA THR A 100 0.82 -3.21 -7.63
C THR A 100 0.37 -2.04 -6.77
N HIS A 101 1.15 -1.71 -5.74
CA HIS A 101 0.90 -0.60 -4.83
C HIS A 101 2.19 0.18 -4.56
N VAL A 102 2.12 1.51 -4.57
CA VAL A 102 3.22 2.37 -4.15
C VAL A 102 2.74 3.27 -3.02
N VAL A 103 3.44 3.22 -1.89
CA VAL A 103 3.27 4.13 -0.76
C VAL A 103 4.38 5.16 -0.82
N ILE A 104 4.03 6.44 -0.94
CA ILE A 104 4.99 7.55 -1.01
C ILE A 104 4.93 8.31 0.31
N GLU A 105 6.04 8.31 1.04
CA GLU A 105 6.20 8.95 2.35
C GLU A 105 7.44 9.85 2.29
N LEU A 106 7.34 10.97 1.57
CA LEU A 106 8.44 11.91 1.39
C LEU A 106 7.94 13.35 1.50
N GLY A 107 8.87 14.25 1.87
CA GLY A 107 8.61 15.69 1.96
C GLY A 107 9.02 16.29 3.30
N GLY A 108 9.13 15.48 4.36
CA GLY A 108 9.61 15.95 5.67
C GLY A 108 10.99 16.61 5.57
N ASN A 109 11.94 15.95 4.92
CA ASN A 109 13.29 16.47 4.70
C ASN A 109 13.31 17.73 3.80
N ASP A 110 12.43 17.84 2.81
CA ASP A 110 12.30 19.05 1.99
C ASP A 110 11.95 20.26 2.88
N ALA A 111 10.97 20.07 3.77
CA ALA A 111 10.52 21.12 4.66
C ALA A 111 11.56 21.48 5.73
N LEU A 112 12.22 20.49 6.32
CA LEU A 112 13.31 20.70 7.28
C LEU A 112 14.52 21.43 6.67
N ARG A 113 14.74 21.28 5.35
CA ARG A 113 15.79 21.98 4.60
C ARG A 113 15.34 23.31 4.00
N GLY A 114 14.09 23.72 4.24
CA GLY A 114 13.55 24.99 3.74
C GLY A 114 13.37 25.05 2.23
N PHE A 115 13.19 23.91 1.55
CA PHE A 115 12.90 23.92 0.13
C PHE A 115 11.50 24.49 -0.17
N PRO A 116 11.29 25.09 -1.35
CA PRO A 116 9.97 25.62 -1.71
C PRO A 116 8.91 24.52 -1.74
N ILE A 117 7.77 24.74 -1.06
CA ILE A 117 6.63 23.81 -1.03
C ILE A 117 6.20 23.40 -2.45
N ARG A 118 6.25 24.32 -3.41
CA ARG A 118 5.92 24.04 -4.81
C ARG A 118 6.83 22.96 -5.41
N SER A 119 8.12 22.95 -5.09
CA SER A 119 9.06 21.92 -5.56
C SER A 119 8.69 20.54 -5.00
N THR A 120 8.38 20.47 -3.70
CA THR A 120 7.86 19.25 -3.05
C THR A 120 6.58 18.77 -3.73
N GLN A 121 5.62 19.68 -3.98
CA GLN A 121 4.36 19.36 -4.66
C GLN A 121 4.59 18.80 -6.07
N ASP A 122 5.39 19.50 -6.89
CA ASP A 122 5.69 19.11 -8.28
C ASP A 122 6.37 17.73 -8.33
N ASN A 123 7.27 17.44 -7.39
CA ASN A 123 7.94 16.14 -7.30
C ASN A 123 6.97 15.02 -6.88
N LEU A 124 6.14 15.24 -5.86
CA LEU A 124 5.14 14.26 -5.42
C LEU A 124 4.11 13.98 -6.52
N GLN A 125 3.70 14.99 -7.28
CA GLN A 125 2.83 14.84 -8.44
C GLN A 125 3.48 13.97 -9.52
N ALA A 126 4.74 14.25 -9.86
CA ALA A 126 5.49 13.47 -10.86
C ALA A 126 5.67 12.00 -10.41
N MET A 127 6.00 11.78 -9.13
CA MET A 127 6.13 10.43 -8.57
C MET A 127 4.80 9.67 -8.61
N THR A 128 3.71 10.32 -8.21
CA THR A 128 2.37 9.75 -8.25
C THR A 128 1.97 9.37 -9.68
N GLN A 129 2.22 10.26 -10.63
CA GLN A 129 1.95 10.01 -12.05
C GLN A 129 2.76 8.82 -12.59
N ALA A 130 4.06 8.74 -12.28
CA ALA A 130 4.91 7.64 -12.73
C ALA A 130 4.43 6.29 -12.17
N SER A 131 4.07 6.25 -10.88
CA SER A 131 3.53 5.05 -10.24
C SER A 131 2.21 4.59 -10.87
N GLN A 132 1.28 5.52 -11.12
CA GLN A 132 0.01 5.21 -11.82
C GLN A 132 0.24 4.74 -13.26
N ALA A 133 1.17 5.36 -13.98
CA ALA A 133 1.53 4.95 -15.35
C ALA A 133 2.15 3.54 -15.39
N ALA A 134 2.79 3.10 -14.29
CA ALA A 134 3.26 1.72 -14.12
C ALA A 134 2.15 0.74 -13.70
N GLY A 135 0.89 1.20 -13.58
CA GLY A 135 -0.26 0.39 -13.20
C GLY A 135 -0.47 0.22 -11.69
N ALA A 136 0.28 0.93 -10.85
CA ALA A 136 0.17 0.81 -9.41
C ALA A 136 -0.94 1.70 -8.82
N LYS A 137 -1.65 1.20 -7.81
CA LYS A 137 -2.42 2.03 -6.89
C LYS A 137 -1.46 2.83 -6.02
N VAL A 138 -1.75 4.10 -5.79
CA VAL A 138 -0.87 4.98 -5.00
C VAL A 138 -1.55 5.38 -3.70
N LEU A 139 -0.79 5.28 -2.61
CA LEU A 139 -1.09 5.90 -1.33
C LEU A 139 -0.07 7.00 -1.07
N LEU A 140 -0.52 8.25 -1.02
CA LEU A 140 0.31 9.35 -0.56
C LEU A 140 0.19 9.46 0.96
N VAL A 141 1.32 9.59 1.65
CA VAL A 141 1.38 9.78 3.10
C VAL A 141 1.86 11.20 3.37
N GLY A 142 0.97 11.98 3.98
CA GLY A 142 1.19 13.38 4.31
C GLY A 142 2.08 13.57 5.52
N MET A 143 2.80 14.69 5.51
CA MET A 143 3.67 15.14 6.58
C MET A 143 3.25 16.53 7.05
N GLN A 144 3.57 16.83 8.31
CA GLN A 144 3.43 18.15 8.91
C GLN A 144 4.75 18.59 9.50
N VAL A 145 4.94 19.90 9.61
CA VAL A 145 6.11 20.50 10.25
C VAL A 145 5.79 20.96 11.67
N PRO A 146 6.79 21.06 12.56
CA PRO A 146 6.54 21.53 13.91
C PRO A 146 6.08 23.01 13.93
N PRO A 147 5.38 23.45 15.00
CA PRO A 147 4.76 24.78 15.06
C PRO A 147 5.72 25.98 14.90
N ASN A 148 7.01 25.79 15.18
CA ASN A 148 8.03 26.83 15.07
C ASN A 148 8.31 27.30 13.63
N TYR A 149 7.83 26.60 12.61
CA TYR A 149 7.92 27.03 11.20
C TYR A 149 6.84 28.07 10.81
N GLY A 150 5.92 28.38 11.72
CA GLY A 150 4.84 29.34 11.49
C GLY A 150 3.61 28.69 10.87
N LYS A 151 2.43 29.11 11.36
CA LYS A 151 1.13 28.48 11.01
C LYS A 151 0.87 28.45 9.50
N ARG A 152 1.11 29.56 8.80
CA ARG A 152 0.87 29.65 7.36
C ARG A 152 1.68 28.62 6.58
N TYR A 153 2.97 28.51 6.86
CA TYR A 153 3.84 27.55 6.19
C TYR A 153 3.41 26.10 6.50
N ALA A 154 3.07 25.81 7.76
CA ALA A 154 2.59 24.48 8.17
C ALA A 154 1.29 24.09 7.44
N ASP A 155 0.33 25.00 7.36
CA ASP A 155 -0.94 24.79 6.65
C ASP A 155 -0.70 24.61 5.14
N ASP A 156 0.12 25.46 4.53
CA ASP A 156 0.42 25.41 3.08
C ASP A 156 1.16 24.12 2.70
N PHE A 157 2.06 23.64 3.57
CA PHE A 157 2.80 22.40 3.40
C PHE A 157 1.88 21.18 3.53
N ALA A 158 1.08 21.10 4.58
CA ALA A 158 0.11 20.02 4.75
C ALA A 158 -0.91 19.96 3.59
N ALA A 159 -1.38 21.13 3.14
CA ALA A 159 -2.31 21.24 2.02
C ALA A 159 -1.69 20.78 0.67
N ALA A 160 -0.36 20.81 0.51
CA ALA A 160 0.29 20.36 -0.71
C ALA A 160 0.03 18.87 -0.98
N PHE A 161 0.05 18.03 0.05
CA PHE A 161 -0.28 16.61 -0.07
C PHE A 161 -1.74 16.39 -0.49
N GLY A 162 -2.67 17.17 0.11
CA GLY A 162 -4.08 17.17 -0.26
C GLY A 162 -4.32 17.54 -1.72
N ARG A 163 -3.64 18.59 -2.21
CA ARG A 163 -3.72 19.02 -3.61
C ARG A 163 -3.24 17.92 -4.57
N VAL A 164 -2.08 17.32 -4.31
CA VAL A 164 -1.56 16.22 -5.15
C VAL A 164 -2.53 15.04 -5.16
N ALA A 165 -3.04 14.64 -3.99
CA ALA A 165 -3.97 13.53 -3.89
C ALA A 165 -5.27 13.79 -4.67
N GLN A 166 -5.82 15.00 -4.59
CA GLN A 166 -7.01 15.41 -5.32
C GLN A 166 -6.77 15.45 -6.83
N GLU A 167 -5.71 16.12 -7.29
CA GLU A 167 -5.37 16.27 -8.70
C GLU A 167 -5.09 14.92 -9.38
N ARG A 168 -4.41 14.01 -8.68
CA ARG A 168 -4.05 12.68 -9.20
C ARG A 168 -5.09 11.60 -8.89
N LYS A 169 -6.13 11.93 -8.10
CA LYS A 169 -7.18 11.01 -7.63
C LYS A 169 -6.60 9.77 -6.95
N VAL A 170 -5.68 9.98 -6.00
CA VAL A 170 -5.03 8.92 -5.23
C VAL A 170 -5.44 8.97 -3.76
N ALA A 171 -5.26 7.86 -3.05
CA ALA A 171 -5.55 7.82 -1.63
C ALA A 171 -4.53 8.68 -0.85
N LEU A 172 -4.97 9.23 0.28
CA LEU A 172 -4.17 10.07 1.15
C LEU A 172 -4.32 9.61 2.61
N VAL A 173 -3.19 9.44 3.29
CA VAL A 173 -3.11 9.51 4.75
C VAL A 173 -2.69 10.94 5.09
N PRO A 174 -3.53 11.78 5.72
CA PRO A 174 -3.22 13.20 5.86
C PRO A 174 -1.96 13.49 6.69
N PHE A 175 -1.67 12.64 7.68
CA PHE A 175 -0.52 12.81 8.55
C PHE A 175 -0.03 11.48 9.11
N LEU A 176 1.22 11.09 8.79
CA LEU A 176 1.83 9.85 9.29
C LEU A 176 1.90 9.80 10.83
N LEU A 177 2.25 10.92 11.46
CA LEU A 177 2.50 10.98 12.91
C LEU A 177 1.26 11.42 13.70
N LYS A 178 0.05 11.27 13.13
CA LYS A 178 -1.20 11.52 13.84
C LYS A 178 -1.30 10.60 15.06
N GLY A 179 -1.63 11.15 16.22
CA GLY A 179 -1.65 10.42 17.48
C GLY A 179 -0.26 10.11 18.05
N VAL A 180 0.81 10.69 17.48
CA VAL A 180 2.20 10.62 17.96
C VAL A 180 2.73 12.03 18.20
N ALA A 181 2.75 12.88 17.18
CA ALA A 181 3.31 14.23 17.23
C ALA A 181 2.38 15.27 17.88
N ASP A 182 1.07 15.01 17.93
CA ASP A 182 0.04 15.90 18.47
C ASP A 182 -0.43 15.51 19.87
N ARG A 183 0.31 14.62 20.54
CA ARG A 183 0.03 14.20 21.90
C ARG A 183 0.56 15.21 22.92
N ALA A 184 -0.02 15.23 24.12
CA ALA A 184 0.49 16.02 25.24
C ALA A 184 1.90 15.57 25.70
N ASP A 185 2.14 14.25 25.66
CA ASP A 185 3.41 13.60 26.01
C ASP A 185 4.31 13.34 24.78
N ALA A 186 4.10 14.05 23.66
CA ALA A 186 4.74 13.76 22.36
C ALA A 186 6.26 13.59 22.49
N ARG A 187 6.95 14.42 23.28
CA ARG A 187 8.41 14.34 23.49
C ARG A 187 8.88 12.94 23.93
N GLU A 188 8.09 12.21 24.71
CA GLU A 188 8.45 10.87 25.16
C GLU A 188 8.37 9.81 24.05
N TRP A 189 7.79 10.15 22.90
CA TRP A 189 7.59 9.27 21.75
C TRP A 189 8.64 9.47 20.65
N PHE A 190 9.52 10.46 20.80
CA PHE A 190 10.61 10.74 19.88
C PHE A 190 11.96 10.40 20.52
N GLN A 191 12.94 10.15 19.65
CA GLN A 191 14.35 10.04 19.99
C GLN A 191 14.88 11.40 20.48
N GLY A 192 16.13 11.43 20.93
CA GLY A 192 16.74 12.63 21.50
C GLY A 192 16.77 13.85 20.56
N ASP A 193 16.65 13.64 19.25
CA ASP A 193 16.58 14.71 18.26
C ASP A 193 15.19 15.37 18.13
N GLY A 194 14.15 14.80 18.73
CA GLY A 194 12.78 15.32 18.66
C GLY A 194 12.12 15.22 17.28
N ILE A 195 12.72 14.49 16.33
CA ILE A 195 12.24 14.33 14.95
C ILE A 195 11.87 12.87 14.68
N HIS A 196 12.71 11.92 15.12
CA HIS A 196 12.53 10.51 14.79
C HIS A 196 11.73 9.79 15.88
N PRO A 197 10.63 9.09 15.55
CA PRO A 197 9.86 8.35 16.54
C PRO A 197 10.66 7.18 17.17
N LEU A 198 10.30 6.84 18.41
CA LEU A 198 10.75 5.62 19.09
C LEU A 198 9.92 4.42 18.65
N ALA A 199 10.44 3.20 18.85
CA ALA A 199 9.75 1.94 18.52
C ALA A 199 8.29 1.89 19.00
N LYS A 200 7.97 2.44 20.18
CA LYS A 200 6.59 2.49 20.71
C LYS A 200 5.60 3.29 19.84
N ALA A 201 6.08 4.21 19.01
CA ALA A 201 5.27 5.01 18.10
C ALA A 201 4.89 4.27 16.80
N HIS A 202 5.72 3.34 16.36
CA HIS A 202 5.55 2.68 15.06
C HIS A 202 4.26 1.87 14.89
N PRO A 203 3.67 1.25 15.93
CA PRO A 203 2.33 0.67 15.83
C PRO A 203 1.25 1.71 15.46
N VAL A 204 1.32 2.92 16.03
CA VAL A 204 0.38 4.01 15.72
C VAL A 204 0.60 4.54 14.31
N MET A 205 1.87 4.71 13.91
CA MET A 205 2.22 5.07 12.53
C MET A 205 1.70 4.05 11.52
N LEU A 206 1.84 2.75 11.84
CA LEU A 206 1.27 1.68 11.02
C LEU A 206 -0.25 1.80 10.95
N ASP A 207 -0.95 2.07 12.04
CA ASP A 207 -2.41 2.23 12.03
C ASP A 207 -2.85 3.38 11.10
N ASN A 208 -2.12 4.49 11.13
CA ASN A 208 -2.36 5.61 10.22
C ASN A 208 -2.19 5.19 8.76
N VAL A 209 -1.08 4.55 8.40
CA VAL A 209 -0.85 4.05 7.03
C VAL A 209 -1.88 3.00 6.63
N TRP A 210 -2.20 2.09 7.55
CA TRP A 210 -3.12 0.98 7.34
C TRP A 210 -4.53 1.45 6.99
N SER A 211 -4.98 2.56 7.58
CA SER A 211 -6.29 3.15 7.29
C SER A 211 -6.46 3.53 5.81
N GLY A 212 -5.38 4.01 5.17
CA GLY A 212 -5.38 4.36 3.75
C GLY A 212 -4.96 3.20 2.84
N LEU A 213 -4.11 2.29 3.31
CA LEU A 213 -3.60 1.19 2.50
C LEU A 213 -4.61 0.03 2.39
N LYS A 214 -5.29 -0.33 3.48
CA LYS A 214 -6.21 -1.49 3.49
C LYS A 214 -7.29 -1.43 2.40
N PRO A 215 -7.95 -0.28 2.12
CA PRO A 215 -8.94 -0.20 1.05
C PRO A 215 -8.37 -0.38 -0.37
N LEU A 216 -7.04 -0.26 -0.53
CA LEU A 216 -6.39 -0.44 -1.82
C LEU A 216 -6.02 -1.91 -2.09
N LEU A 217 -5.77 -2.69 -1.05
CA LEU A 217 -5.37 -4.11 -1.12
C LEU A 217 -6.54 -4.99 -1.57
#